data_AF-A0A9D4PAL6-F1
#
_entry.id   AF-A0A9D4PAL6-F1
#
_cell.length_a   1.000
_cell.length_b   1.000
_cell.length_c   1.000
_cell.angle_alpha   90.00
_cell.angle_beta   90.00
_cell.angle_gamma   90.00
#
_symmetry.space_group_name_H-M   'P 1'
#
loop_
_entity.id
_entity.type
_entity.pdbx_description
1 polymer ?
#
loop_
_entity_poly.entity_id
_entity_poly.type
_entity_poly.pdbx_seq_one_letter_code
_entity_poly.pdbx_strand_id
1 'polypeptide(L)'
;MNHYYMLPFYHGVCFFSGCITFLAVEKYGKASISKVIQVSLWCVCLFSGLYCLFMKIEWYSKSEQTSEMRRMVHAFTDRILWSVCIACVAFTCATGRGGIVNRFLSWNGFVPLSHLSFGVYLIHYPVFLLTHHVARERIFYSHFTLVSQCFAVLVWSYILSYFLFIVCDAPTGHLEKLVFMRERRTSVLRTNGVANSAVENGASDNSTNHLAVSIIATGTIKKFLSGAPTSKGAAVAGSEASRAIKCNRF
;
A
#
# COMPACT_ATOMS: atom_id res chain seq x y z
N MET A 1 -23.73 -26.20 2.76
CA MET A 1 -22.89 -25.23 2.02
C MET A 1 -22.14 -24.21 2.90
N ASN A 2 -22.57 -23.93 4.13
CA ASN A 2 -21.89 -22.97 5.03
C ASN A 2 -20.54 -23.42 5.63
N HIS A 3 -20.17 -24.71 5.53
CA HIS A 3 -18.91 -25.20 6.10
C HIS A 3 -17.69 -25.03 5.18
N TYR A 4 -17.89 -24.77 3.89
CA TYR A 4 -16.75 -24.65 2.95
C TYR A 4 -16.11 -23.26 2.96
N TYR A 5 -16.85 -22.21 3.32
CA TYR A 5 -16.34 -20.83 3.29
C TYR A 5 -15.49 -20.43 4.51
N MET A 6 -15.49 -21.21 5.58
CA MET A 6 -14.85 -20.87 6.86
C MET A 6 -13.45 -21.49 7.04
N LEU A 7 -12.88 -22.16 6.03
CA LEU A 7 -11.55 -22.76 6.17
C LEU A 7 -10.42 -21.73 5.92
N PRO A 8 -9.40 -21.65 6.80
CA PRO A 8 -8.31 -20.66 6.71
C PRO A 8 -7.44 -20.81 5.45
N PHE A 9 -7.48 -21.97 4.78
CA PHE A 9 -6.73 -22.22 3.55
C PHE A 9 -7.07 -21.24 2.42
N TYR A 10 -8.28 -20.66 2.42
CA TYR A 10 -8.69 -19.71 1.39
C TYR A 10 -7.94 -18.37 1.47
N HIS A 11 -7.44 -17.97 2.64
CA HIS A 11 -6.64 -16.75 2.79
C HIS A 11 -5.14 -17.00 2.56
N GLY A 12 -4.69 -18.25 2.77
CA GLY A 12 -3.30 -18.63 2.60
C GLY A 12 -2.78 -18.42 1.18
N VAL A 13 -3.58 -18.73 0.15
CA VAL A 13 -3.16 -18.60 -1.26
C VAL A 13 -2.74 -17.16 -1.60
N CYS A 14 -3.50 -16.16 -1.15
CA CYS A 14 -3.17 -14.76 -1.35
C CYS A 14 -1.86 -14.39 -0.66
N PHE A 15 -1.67 -14.85 0.58
CA PHE A 15 -0.45 -14.60 1.34
C PHE A 15 0.78 -15.22 0.66
N PHE A 16 0.72 -16.50 0.29
CA PHE A 16 1.82 -17.19 -0.38
C PHE A 16 2.15 -16.54 -1.73
N SER A 17 1.13 -16.17 -2.52
CA SER A 17 1.34 -15.46 -3.79
C SER A 17 2.06 -14.12 -3.60
N GLY A 18 1.71 -13.36 -2.55
CA GLY A 18 2.37 -12.11 -2.19
C GLY A 18 3.82 -12.31 -1.78
N CYS A 19 4.11 -13.30 -0.91
CA CYS A 19 5.48 -13.64 -0.52
C CYS A 19 6.34 -14.06 -1.72
N ILE A 20 5.79 -14.86 -2.63
CA ILE A 20 6.48 -15.29 -3.86
C ILE A 20 6.80 -14.06 -4.73
N THR A 21 5.83 -13.16 -4.92
CA THR A 21 6.05 -11.92 -5.68
C THR A 21 7.10 -11.04 -5.02
N PHE A 22 7.08 -10.89 -3.69
CA PHE A 22 8.08 -10.11 -2.96
C PHE A 22 9.50 -10.65 -3.18
N LEU A 23 9.71 -11.97 -3.00
CA LEU A 23 11.00 -12.61 -3.23
C LEU A 23 11.45 -12.49 -4.69
N ALA A 24 10.51 -12.60 -5.63
CA ALA A 24 10.79 -12.38 -7.05
C ALA A 24 11.25 -10.94 -7.31
N VAL A 25 10.61 -9.94 -6.72
CA VAL A 25 11.02 -8.53 -6.86
C VAL A 25 12.42 -8.30 -6.31
N GLU A 26 12.77 -8.85 -5.14
CA GLU A 26 14.11 -8.69 -4.57
C GLU A 26 15.19 -9.32 -5.46
N LYS A 27 14.93 -10.51 -6.01
CA LYS A 27 15.88 -11.24 -6.86
C LYS A 27 16.02 -10.62 -8.26
N TYR A 28 14.92 -10.15 -8.85
CA TYR A 28 14.89 -9.62 -10.21
C TYR A 28 14.95 -8.08 -10.27
N GLY A 29 14.98 -7.38 -9.14
CA GLY A 29 15.07 -5.93 -9.06
C GLY A 29 16.38 -5.35 -9.62
N LYS A 30 17.47 -6.12 -9.59
CA LYS A 30 18.78 -5.75 -10.18
C LYS A 30 19.04 -6.36 -11.56
N ALA A 31 18.25 -7.36 -11.97
CA ALA A 31 18.40 -8.01 -13.26
C ALA A 31 17.65 -7.23 -14.36
N SER A 32 18.26 -7.09 -15.54
CA SER A 32 17.60 -6.53 -16.71
C SER A 32 16.53 -7.50 -17.21
N ILE A 33 15.30 -7.35 -16.71
CA ILE A 33 14.16 -8.16 -17.17
C ILE A 33 13.95 -7.92 -18.67
N SER A 34 13.97 -9.01 -19.44
CA SER A 34 13.75 -9.00 -20.88
C SER A 34 12.32 -8.58 -21.21
N LYS A 35 12.11 -7.95 -22.37
CA LYS A 35 10.78 -7.55 -22.84
C LYS A 35 9.82 -8.74 -22.99
N VAL A 36 10.36 -9.94 -23.26
CA VAL A 36 9.58 -11.18 -23.37
C VAL A 36 8.89 -11.53 -22.05
N ILE A 37 9.60 -11.44 -20.93
CA ILE A 37 9.03 -11.72 -19.59
C ILE A 37 7.92 -10.71 -19.26
N GLN A 38 8.07 -9.45 -19.65
CA GLN A 38 7.04 -8.44 -19.44
C GLN A 38 5.78 -8.76 -20.24
N VAL A 39 5.92 -9.09 -21.53
CA VAL A 39 4.78 -9.47 -22.38
C VAL A 39 4.11 -10.72 -21.82
N SER A 40 4.87 -11.73 -21.39
CA SER A 40 4.27 -12.93 -20.78
C SER A 40 3.48 -12.61 -19.51
N LEU A 41 3.95 -11.68 -18.66
CA LEU A 41 3.24 -11.28 -17.45
C LEU A 41 1.93 -10.55 -17.77
N TRP A 42 1.91 -9.70 -18.80
CA TRP A 42 0.70 -9.05 -19.28
C TRP A 42 -0.29 -10.06 -19.87
N CYS A 43 0.19 -11.01 -20.68
CA CYS A 43 -0.65 -12.09 -21.22
C CYS A 43 -1.25 -12.94 -20.10
N VAL A 44 -0.45 -13.31 -19.07
CA VAL A 44 -0.92 -14.06 -17.91
C VAL A 44 -1.95 -13.26 -17.11
N CYS A 45 -1.74 -11.96 -16.91
CA CYS A 45 -2.70 -11.08 -16.24
C CYS A 45 -4.04 -11.00 -17.01
N LEU A 46 -3.99 -10.78 -18.32
CA LEU A 46 -5.18 -10.70 -19.16
C LEU A 46 -5.92 -12.03 -19.22
N PHE A 47 -5.19 -13.13 -19.41
CA PHE A 47 -5.78 -14.46 -19.49
C PHE A 47 -6.45 -14.88 -18.18
N SER A 48 -5.75 -14.71 -17.05
CA SER A 48 -6.29 -15.06 -15.73
C SER A 48 -7.48 -14.17 -15.35
N GLY A 49 -7.41 -12.85 -15.59
CA GLY A 49 -8.52 -11.94 -15.33
C GLY A 49 -9.75 -12.23 -16.19
N LEU A 50 -9.53 -12.47 -17.48
CA LEU A 50 -10.61 -12.77 -18.43
C LEU A 50 -11.27 -14.13 -18.13
N TYR A 51 -10.48 -15.14 -17.77
CA TYR A 51 -11.00 -16.44 -17.31
C TYR A 51 -11.90 -16.28 -16.08
N CYS A 52 -11.50 -15.47 -15.09
CA CYS A 52 -12.33 -15.22 -13.89
C CYS A 52 -13.65 -14.50 -14.25
N LEU A 53 -13.65 -13.63 -15.26
CA LEU A 53 -14.87 -12.95 -15.73
C LEU A 53 -15.81 -13.89 -16.47
N PHE A 54 -15.30 -14.64 -17.45
CA PHE A 54 -16.12 -15.60 -18.20
C PHE A 54 -16.71 -16.67 -17.28
N MET A 55 -15.94 -17.15 -16.31
CA MET A 55 -16.42 -18.11 -15.31
C MET A 55 -17.64 -17.58 -14.54
N LYS A 56 -17.62 -16.32 -14.11
CA LYS A 56 -18.74 -15.70 -13.37
C LYS A 56 -19.99 -15.55 -14.24
N ILE A 57 -19.81 -15.22 -15.52
CA ILE A 57 -20.92 -15.09 -16.47
C ILE A 57 -21.58 -16.45 -16.70
N GLU A 58 -20.79 -17.50 -16.93
CA GLU A 58 -21.29 -18.87 -17.12
C GLU A 58 -22.02 -19.38 -15.86
N TRP A 59 -21.46 -19.12 -14.68
CA TRP A 59 -22.07 -19.50 -13.41
C TRP A 59 -23.44 -18.84 -13.17
N TYR A 60 -23.60 -17.59 -13.59
CA TYR A 60 -24.85 -16.85 -13.41
C TYR A 60 -25.87 -17.16 -14.52
N SER A 61 -25.39 -17.51 -15.73
CA SER A 61 -26.25 -17.77 -16.88
C SER A 61 -26.80 -19.19 -16.93
N LYS A 62 -26.12 -20.19 -16.34
CA LYS A 62 -26.57 -21.59 -16.36
C LYS A 62 -26.93 -22.05 -14.96
N SER A 63 -28.23 -22.17 -14.68
CA SER A 63 -28.76 -22.73 -13.41
C SER A 63 -28.78 -24.27 -13.38
N GLU A 64 -28.17 -24.93 -14.36
CA GLU A 64 -28.24 -26.38 -14.49
C GLU A 64 -27.26 -27.08 -13.54
N GLN A 65 -27.71 -28.22 -13.00
CA GLN A 65 -27.01 -29.07 -12.03
C GLN A 65 -25.67 -29.57 -12.59
N THR A 66 -24.63 -28.73 -12.49
CA THR A 66 -23.27 -29.16 -12.75
C THR A 66 -22.82 -30.09 -11.63
N SER A 67 -22.22 -31.22 -11.99
CA SER A 67 -21.65 -32.20 -11.06
C SER A 67 -20.84 -31.52 -9.95
N GLU A 68 -21.09 -31.88 -8.68
CA GLU A 68 -20.51 -31.21 -7.50
C GLU A 68 -18.98 -31.09 -7.55
N MET A 69 -18.28 -32.09 -8.12
CA MET A 69 -16.83 -32.06 -8.33
C MET A 69 -16.36 -30.88 -9.20
N ARG A 70 -17.10 -30.58 -10.28
CA ARG A 70 -16.79 -29.48 -11.19
C ARG A 70 -16.95 -28.13 -10.49
N ARG A 71 -17.97 -27.98 -9.66
CA ARG A 71 -18.21 -26.75 -8.87
C ARG A 71 -17.06 -26.50 -7.88
N MET A 72 -16.56 -27.54 -7.23
CA MET A 72 -15.43 -27.44 -6.31
C MET A 72 -14.15 -27.01 -7.04
N VAL A 73 -13.77 -27.71 -8.11
CA VAL A 73 -12.56 -27.39 -8.88
C VAL A 73 -12.61 -25.96 -9.43
N HIS A 74 -13.76 -25.53 -9.94
CA HIS A 74 -13.94 -24.15 -10.39
C HIS A 74 -13.81 -23.12 -9.27
N ALA A 75 -14.40 -23.36 -8.10
CA ALA A 75 -14.32 -22.44 -6.96
C ALA A 75 -12.88 -22.25 -6.45
N PHE A 76 -12.07 -23.31 -6.45
CA PHE A 76 -10.64 -23.21 -6.08
C PHE A 76 -9.83 -22.47 -7.15
N THR A 77 -10.08 -22.77 -8.43
CA THR A 77 -9.30 -22.24 -9.55
C THR A 77 -9.52 -20.74 -9.73
N ASP A 78 -10.75 -20.25 -9.58
CA ASP A 78 -11.08 -18.81 -9.64
C ASP A 78 -10.21 -17.98 -8.68
N ARG A 79 -10.07 -18.44 -7.43
CA ARG A 79 -9.31 -17.73 -6.40
C ARG A 79 -7.80 -17.75 -6.66
N ILE A 80 -7.27 -18.89 -7.09
CA ILE A 80 -5.84 -19.01 -7.43
C ILE A 80 -5.53 -18.10 -8.61
N LEU A 81 -6.33 -18.12 -9.66
CA LEU A 81 -6.12 -17.29 -10.85
C LEU A 81 -6.26 -15.80 -10.53
N TRP A 82 -7.23 -15.42 -9.69
CA TRP A 82 -7.37 -14.03 -9.25
C TRP A 82 -6.16 -13.54 -8.43
N SER A 83 -5.66 -14.38 -7.52
CA SER A 83 -4.46 -14.10 -6.74
C SER A 83 -3.22 -13.97 -7.62
N VAL A 84 -3.04 -14.88 -8.59
CA VAL A 84 -1.95 -14.79 -9.59
C VAL A 84 -2.07 -13.52 -10.44
N CYS A 85 -3.28 -13.14 -10.85
CA CYS A 85 -3.52 -11.92 -11.60
C CYS A 85 -3.01 -10.68 -10.83
N ILE A 86 -3.42 -10.53 -9.57
CA ILE A 86 -2.97 -9.41 -8.73
C ILE A 86 -1.45 -9.48 -8.48
N ALA A 87 -0.92 -10.67 -8.22
CA ALA A 87 0.51 -10.89 -8.00
C ALA A 87 1.36 -10.47 -9.21
N CYS A 88 0.90 -10.78 -10.44
CA CYS A 88 1.54 -10.35 -11.67
C CYS A 88 1.50 -8.82 -11.84
N VAL A 89 0.35 -8.19 -11.59
CA VAL A 89 0.23 -6.72 -11.64
C VAL A 89 1.19 -6.08 -10.64
N ALA A 90 1.17 -6.52 -9.38
CA ALA A 90 2.06 -6.02 -8.33
C ALA A 90 3.54 -6.17 -8.70
N PHE A 91 3.95 -7.32 -9.26
CA PHE A 91 5.32 -7.55 -9.73
C PHE A 91 5.73 -6.56 -10.83
N THR A 92 4.85 -6.33 -11.82
CA THR A 92 5.14 -5.40 -12.93
C THR A 92 5.25 -3.95 -12.46
N CYS A 93 4.41 -3.55 -11.49
CA CYS A 93 4.47 -2.24 -10.83
C CYS A 93 5.76 -2.07 -10.03
N ALA A 94 6.11 -3.06 -9.20
CA ALA A 94 7.31 -3.02 -8.37
C ALA A 94 8.62 -2.94 -9.20
N THR A 95 8.63 -3.53 -10.40
CA THR A 95 9.78 -3.48 -11.30
C THR A 95 9.84 -2.17 -12.12
N GLY A 96 8.93 -1.21 -11.89
CA GLY A 96 8.90 0.09 -12.58
C GLY A 96 8.60 0.02 -14.09
N ARG A 97 8.17 -1.14 -14.58
CA ARG A 97 7.92 -1.43 -16.01
C ARG A 97 6.42 -1.54 -16.34
N GLY A 98 5.55 -1.24 -15.38
CA GLY A 98 4.09 -1.26 -15.54
C GLY A 98 3.51 -0.13 -16.40
N GLY A 99 4.33 0.80 -16.91
CA GLY A 99 3.91 1.85 -17.83
C GLY A 99 2.74 2.68 -17.30
N ILE A 100 1.57 2.55 -17.94
CA ILE A 100 0.36 3.29 -17.58
C ILE A 100 -0.17 2.89 -16.19
N VAL A 101 -0.13 1.60 -15.85
CA VAL A 101 -0.65 1.09 -14.57
C VAL A 101 0.21 1.57 -13.41
N ASN A 102 1.52 1.66 -13.61
CA ASN A 102 2.41 2.25 -12.61
C ASN A 102 2.10 3.74 -12.38
N ARG A 103 1.78 4.49 -13.45
CA ARG A 103 1.38 5.90 -13.33
C ARG A 103 0.03 6.07 -12.63
N PHE A 104 -0.92 5.17 -12.87
CA PHE A 104 -2.16 5.12 -12.11
C PHE A 104 -1.87 4.85 -10.63
N LEU A 105 -1.22 3.73 -10.29
CA LEU A 105 -0.99 3.36 -8.88
C LEU A 105 -0.12 4.35 -8.11
N SER A 106 0.80 5.05 -8.77
CA SER A 106 1.64 6.08 -8.14
C SER A 106 0.91 7.39 -7.87
N TRP A 107 -0.39 7.48 -8.16
CA TRP A 107 -1.15 8.69 -7.90
C TRP A 107 -1.38 8.87 -6.38
N ASN A 108 -0.98 10.02 -5.83
CA ASN A 108 -1.26 10.43 -4.45
C ASN A 108 -2.75 10.34 -4.03
N GLY A 109 -3.69 10.27 -4.98
CA GLY A 109 -5.11 10.01 -4.68
C GLY A 109 -5.40 8.60 -4.15
N PHE A 110 -4.52 7.62 -4.39
CA PHE A 110 -4.68 6.26 -3.87
C PHE A 110 -4.45 6.16 -2.36
N VAL A 111 -3.72 7.10 -1.77
CA VAL A 111 -3.50 7.14 -0.33
C VAL A 111 -4.85 7.29 0.40
N PRO A 112 -5.62 8.38 0.27
CA PRO A 112 -6.91 8.50 0.95
C PRO A 112 -7.92 7.43 0.51
N LEU A 113 -7.86 6.99 -0.75
CA LEU A 113 -8.74 5.94 -1.27
C LEU A 113 -8.50 4.59 -0.57
N SER A 114 -7.25 4.26 -0.25
CA SER A 114 -6.91 3.02 0.46
C SER A 114 -7.47 3.01 1.88
N HIS A 115 -7.36 4.14 2.60
CA HIS A 115 -7.93 4.28 3.94
C HIS A 115 -9.46 4.23 3.91
N LEU A 116 -10.10 4.88 2.93
CA LEU A 116 -11.54 4.80 2.75
C LEU A 116 -11.99 3.36 2.45
N SER A 117 -11.30 2.67 1.55
CA SER A 117 -11.61 1.27 1.20
C SER A 117 -11.46 0.33 2.40
N PHE A 118 -10.47 0.58 3.24
CA PHE A 118 -10.28 -0.16 4.49
C PHE A 118 -11.43 0.06 5.48
N GLY A 119 -11.88 1.30 5.65
CA GLY A 119 -13.05 1.60 6.48
C GLY A 119 -14.33 0.93 5.95
N VAL A 120 -14.53 0.94 4.62
CA VAL A 120 -15.69 0.30 3.98
C VAL A 120 -15.65 -1.20 4.23
N TYR A 121 -14.48 -1.83 4.08
CA TYR A 121 -14.31 -3.26 4.33
C TYR A 121 -14.72 -3.67 5.74
N LEU A 122 -14.35 -2.89 6.76
CA LEU A 122 -14.70 -3.18 8.15
C LEU A 122 -16.19 -3.00 8.45
N ILE A 123 -16.83 -2.00 7.84
CA ILE A 123 -18.22 -1.62 8.13
C ILE A 123 -19.24 -2.37 7.27
N HIS A 124 -18.84 -2.76 6.06
CA HIS A 124 -19.70 -3.46 5.12
C HIS A 124 -20.35 -4.69 5.77
N TYR A 125 -19.56 -5.52 6.46
CA TYR A 125 -20.05 -6.75 7.09
C TYR A 125 -21.10 -6.50 8.20
N PRO A 126 -20.87 -5.65 9.22
CA PRO A 126 -21.88 -5.36 10.22
C PRO A 126 -23.12 -4.66 9.64
N VAL A 127 -22.97 -3.75 8.66
CA VAL A 127 -24.11 -3.12 7.99
C VAL A 127 -24.96 -4.16 7.25
N PHE A 128 -24.31 -5.08 6.54
CA PHE A 128 -24.99 -6.19 5.87
C PHE A 128 -25.76 -7.07 6.88
N LEU A 129 -25.14 -7.45 8.00
CA LEU A 129 -25.81 -8.24 9.03
C LEU A 129 -27.00 -7.50 9.65
N LEU A 130 -26.87 -6.21 9.95
CA LEU A 130 -27.94 -5.39 10.51
C LEU A 130 -29.13 -5.29 9.56
N THR A 131 -28.88 -4.98 8.28
CA THR A 131 -29.95 -4.93 7.26
C THR A 131 -30.66 -6.27 7.10
N HIS A 132 -29.93 -7.38 7.19
CA HIS A 132 -30.51 -8.72 7.11
C HIS A 132 -31.26 -9.14 8.39
N HIS A 133 -30.87 -8.65 9.57
CA HIS A 133 -31.60 -8.90 10.83
C HIS A 133 -32.87 -8.05 10.96
N VAL A 134 -32.86 -6.83 10.44
CA VAL A 134 -34.03 -5.93 10.41
C VAL A 134 -35.05 -6.40 9.37
N ALA A 135 -34.61 -7.04 8.28
CA ALA A 135 -35.49 -7.65 7.29
C ALA A 135 -36.25 -8.87 7.88
N ARG A 136 -37.37 -8.61 8.58
CA ARG A 136 -38.23 -9.65 9.17
C ARG A 136 -39.25 -10.25 8.20
N GLU A 137 -39.36 -9.70 6.99
CA GLU A 137 -40.26 -10.18 5.93
C GLU A 137 -39.52 -10.85 4.78
N ARG A 138 -40.22 -11.77 4.10
CA ARG A 138 -39.72 -12.53 2.97
C ARG A 138 -39.55 -11.59 1.77
N ILE A 139 -38.32 -11.12 1.54
CA ILE A 139 -38.00 -10.26 0.40
C ILE A 139 -38.23 -11.05 -0.90
N PHE A 140 -39.09 -10.54 -1.79
CA PHE A 140 -39.22 -11.08 -3.13
C PHE A 140 -37.94 -10.79 -3.93
N TYR A 141 -37.18 -11.84 -4.24
CA TYR A 141 -35.96 -11.78 -5.04
C TYR A 141 -36.28 -11.51 -6.53
N SER A 142 -36.65 -10.27 -6.83
CA SER A 142 -36.62 -9.75 -8.20
C SER A 142 -35.26 -9.11 -8.48
N HIS A 143 -34.81 -9.13 -9.74
CA HIS A 143 -33.57 -8.48 -10.17
C HIS A 143 -33.49 -7.01 -9.73
N PHE A 144 -34.61 -6.29 -9.84
CA PHE A 144 -34.70 -4.90 -9.44
C PHE A 144 -34.50 -4.71 -7.92
N THR A 145 -35.15 -5.55 -7.11
CA THR A 145 -35.02 -5.54 -5.65
C THR A 145 -33.58 -5.85 -5.22
N LEU A 146 -32.93 -6.82 -5.86
CA LEU A 146 -31.55 -7.19 -5.56
C LEU A 146 -30.58 -6.03 -5.83
N VAL A 147 -30.72 -5.38 -6.98
CA VAL A 147 -29.88 -4.23 -7.37
C VAL A 147 -30.11 -3.07 -6.39
N SER A 148 -31.37 -2.73 -6.10
CA SER A 148 -31.70 -1.66 -5.16
C SER A 148 -31.14 -1.91 -3.75
N GLN A 149 -31.26 -3.12 -3.23
CA GLN A 149 -30.72 -3.51 -1.92
C GLN A 149 -29.19 -3.44 -1.89
N CYS A 150 -28.53 -3.89 -2.97
CA CYS A 150 -27.07 -3.79 -3.10
C CYS A 150 -26.62 -2.33 -3.05
N PHE A 151 -27.25 -1.45 -3.82
CA PHE A 151 -26.95 -0.02 -3.79
C PHE A 151 -27.21 0.61 -2.43
N ALA A 152 -28.30 0.25 -1.76
CA ALA A 152 -28.61 0.76 -0.42
C ALA A 152 -27.51 0.39 0.59
N VAL A 153 -27.15 -0.90 0.67
CA VAL A 153 -26.08 -1.37 1.58
C VAL A 153 -24.74 -0.72 1.25
N LEU A 154 -24.41 -0.59 -0.05
CA LEU A 154 -23.19 0.08 -0.49
C LEU A 154 -23.16 1.54 -0.02
N VAL A 155 -24.18 2.32 -0.34
CA VAL A 155 -24.25 3.75 0.03
C VAL A 155 -24.14 3.93 1.54
N TRP A 156 -24.89 3.14 2.33
CA TRP A 156 -24.80 3.19 3.79
C TRP A 156 -23.41 2.84 4.32
N SER A 157 -22.76 1.82 3.76
CA SER A 157 -21.40 1.43 4.17
C SER A 157 -20.35 2.49 3.83
N TYR A 158 -20.47 3.18 2.69
CA TYR A 158 -19.58 4.27 2.31
C TYR A 158 -19.75 5.51 3.19
N ILE A 159 -21.00 5.90 3.50
CA ILE A 159 -21.27 7.04 4.39
C ILE A 159 -20.67 6.76 5.77
N LEU A 160 -20.97 5.61 6.36
CA LEU A 160 -20.49 5.26 7.70
C LEU A 160 -18.96 5.10 7.73
N SER A 161 -18.37 4.56 6.66
CA SER A 161 -16.91 4.48 6.52
C SER A 161 -16.26 5.85 6.43
N TYR A 162 -16.88 6.79 5.75
CA TYR A 162 -16.36 8.14 5.65
C TYR A 162 -16.35 8.81 7.04
N PHE A 163 -17.40 8.62 7.84
CA PHE A 163 -17.42 9.11 9.22
C PHE A 163 -16.34 8.47 10.09
N LEU A 164 -16.17 7.13 10.04
CA LEU A 164 -15.09 6.47 10.78
C LEU A 164 -13.72 6.93 10.30
N PHE A 165 -13.53 7.12 8.99
CA PHE A 165 -12.29 7.63 8.44
C PHE A 165 -11.96 9.02 8.99
N ILE A 166 -12.90 9.96 9.04
CA ILE A 166 -12.65 11.29 9.63
C ILE A 166 -12.32 11.19 11.11
N VAL A 167 -13.08 10.41 11.87
CA VAL A 167 -12.91 10.30 13.32
C VAL A 167 -11.61 9.60 13.69
N CYS A 168 -11.20 8.58 12.92
CA CYS A 168 -9.99 7.82 13.18
C CYS A 168 -8.74 8.44 12.55
N ASP A 169 -8.82 9.07 11.38
CA ASP A 169 -7.64 9.57 10.67
C ASP A 169 -7.15 10.93 11.20
N ALA A 170 -8.06 11.79 11.67
CA ALA A 170 -7.71 13.05 12.33
C ALA A 170 -6.81 12.88 13.58
N PRO A 171 -7.06 11.90 14.49
CA PRO A 171 -6.18 11.66 15.63
C PRO A 171 -4.89 10.91 15.26
N THR A 172 -4.89 9.99 14.28
CA THR A 172 -3.65 9.27 13.89
C THR A 172 -2.61 10.20 13.29
N GLY A 173 -3.01 11.18 12.47
CA GLY A 173 -2.08 12.17 11.93
C GLY A 173 -1.42 13.06 13.00
N HIS A 174 -2.13 13.31 14.12
CA HIS A 174 -1.58 14.04 15.27
C HIS A 174 -0.68 13.16 16.13
N LEU A 175 -1.06 11.89 16.34
CA LEU A 175 -0.26 10.92 17.07
C LEU A 175 1.08 10.63 16.39
N GLU A 176 1.08 10.45 15.06
CA GLU A 176 2.30 10.18 14.30
C GLU A 176 3.32 11.31 14.50
N LYS A 177 2.87 12.57 14.43
CA LYS A 177 3.74 13.73 14.69
C LYS A 177 4.28 13.73 16.12
N LEU A 178 3.45 13.42 17.11
CA LEU A 178 3.89 13.39 18.52
C LEU A 178 4.89 12.27 18.80
N VAL A 179 4.72 11.10 18.18
CA VAL A 179 5.63 9.96 18.34
C VAL A 179 6.93 10.17 17.56
N PHE A 180 6.87 10.54 16.27
CA PHE A 180 8.06 10.71 15.44
C PHE A 180 8.87 11.99 15.74
N MET A 181 8.22 13.08 16.18
CA MET A 181 8.95 14.29 16.60
C MET A 181 9.70 14.10 17.92
N ARG A 182 9.27 13.16 18.77
CA ARG A 182 9.97 12.84 20.02
C ARG A 182 11.33 12.22 19.75
N GLU A 183 11.42 11.30 18.79
CA GLU A 183 12.68 10.64 18.44
C GLU A 183 13.70 11.59 17.80
N ARG A 184 13.23 12.51 16.94
CA ARG A 184 14.10 13.56 16.35
C ARG A 184 14.61 14.56 17.40
N ARG A 185 13.82 14.89 18.42
CA ARG A 185 14.27 15.77 19.51
C ARG A 185 15.33 15.09 20.37
N THR A 186 15.16 13.81 20.70
CA THR A 186 16.09 13.05 21.53
C THR A 186 17.45 12.84 20.84
N SER A 187 17.48 12.61 19.53
CA SER A 187 18.75 12.50 18.78
C SER A 187 19.50 13.84 18.69
N VAL A 188 18.80 14.95 18.47
CA VAL A 188 19.40 16.29 18.45
C VAL A 188 19.92 16.71 19.83
N LEU A 189 19.16 16.44 20.91
CA LEU A 189 19.59 16.71 22.29
C LEU A 189 20.83 15.89 22.68
N ARG A 190 20.92 14.62 22.28
CA ARG A 190 22.13 13.80 22.49
C ARG A 190 23.34 14.34 21.74
N THR A 191 23.19 14.72 20.48
CA THR A 191 24.29 15.28 19.68
C THR A 191 24.80 16.60 20.26
N ASN A 192 23.90 17.50 20.67
CA ASN A 192 24.29 18.79 21.27
C ASN A 192 24.93 18.62 22.65
N GLY A 193 24.46 17.67 23.47
CA GLY A 193 25.08 17.35 24.76
C GLY A 193 26.51 16.84 24.59
N VAL A 194 26.74 15.91 23.65
CA VAL A 194 28.09 15.38 23.35
C VAL A 194 29.03 16.47 22.82
N ALA A 195 28.54 17.36 21.96
CA ALA A 195 29.33 18.49 21.44
C ALA A 195 29.73 19.47 22.55
N ASN A 196 28.81 19.82 23.45
CA ASN A 196 29.10 20.73 24.57
C ASN A 196 30.10 20.11 25.57
N SER A 197 29.96 18.81 25.89
CA SER A 197 30.91 18.11 26.75
C SER A 197 32.31 18.00 26.13
N ALA A 198 32.43 17.93 24.79
CA ALA A 198 33.75 17.93 24.13
C ALA A 198 34.43 19.31 24.18
N VAL A 199 33.64 20.41 24.13
CA VAL A 199 34.16 21.78 24.21
C VAL A 199 34.63 22.11 25.64
N GLU A 200 33.88 21.70 26.66
CA GLU A 200 34.20 21.98 28.07
C GLU A 200 35.47 21.24 28.53
N ASN A 201 35.63 19.97 28.11
CA ASN A 201 36.85 19.19 28.36
C ASN A 201 38.08 19.70 27.57
N GLY A 202 37.88 20.40 26.45
CA GLY A 202 38.96 21.00 25.65
C GLY A 202 39.37 22.42 26.09
N ALA A 203 38.62 23.06 26.98
CA ALA A 203 38.86 24.42 27.45
C ALA A 203 39.88 24.51 28.61
N SER A 204 40.26 23.38 29.22
CA SER A 204 41.31 23.35 30.27
C SER A 204 42.75 23.39 29.71
N ASP A 205 42.96 23.16 28.41
CA ASP A 205 44.28 23.18 27.77
C ASP A 205 44.45 24.44 26.88
N ASN A 206 44.21 25.62 27.46
CA ASN A 206 44.22 26.89 26.73
C ASN A 206 45.66 27.39 26.45
N SER A 207 46.35 26.77 25.49
CA SER A 207 47.31 27.50 24.65
C SER A 207 47.65 26.83 23.30
N THR A 208 47.37 25.55 23.12
CA THR A 208 47.61 24.81 21.86
C THR A 208 46.35 24.55 21.03
N ASN A 209 45.16 24.84 21.57
CA ASN A 209 43.90 24.31 21.06
C ASN A 209 43.18 25.17 20.02
N HIS A 210 43.53 26.44 19.84
CA HIS A 210 42.88 27.27 18.81
C HIS A 210 43.23 26.81 17.39
N LEU A 211 44.43 26.26 17.19
CA LEU A 211 44.85 25.65 15.91
C LEU A 211 44.30 24.22 15.75
N ALA A 212 44.26 23.43 16.83
CA ALA A 212 43.74 22.06 16.80
C ALA A 212 42.22 22.02 16.55
N VAL A 213 41.45 22.94 17.13
CA VAL A 213 40.00 23.05 16.89
C VAL A 213 39.69 23.45 15.44
N SER A 214 40.49 24.34 14.84
CA SER A 214 40.38 24.66 13.42
C SER A 214 40.71 23.46 12.52
N ILE A 215 41.73 22.66 12.87
CA ILE A 215 42.12 21.45 12.12
C ILE A 215 41.08 20.32 12.27
N ILE A 216 40.50 20.12 13.45
CA ILE A 216 39.45 19.12 13.69
C ILE A 216 38.13 19.55 13.04
N ALA A 217 37.77 20.84 13.09
CA ALA A 217 36.61 21.38 12.37
C ALA A 217 36.79 21.23 10.85
N THR A 218 37.97 21.55 10.30
CA THR A 218 38.26 21.41 8.88
C THR A 218 38.32 19.93 8.44
N GLY A 219 38.85 19.05 9.28
CA GLY A 219 38.91 17.60 9.04
C GLY A 219 37.55 16.91 9.13
N THR A 220 36.70 17.34 10.06
CA THR A 220 35.32 16.84 10.22
C THR A 220 34.44 17.34 9.08
N ILE A 221 34.60 18.59 8.64
CA ILE A 221 33.94 19.12 7.43
C ILE A 221 34.42 18.36 6.18
N LYS A 222 35.72 18.03 6.05
CA LYS A 222 36.23 17.20 4.94
C LYS A 222 35.69 15.76 4.96
N LYS A 223 35.54 15.15 6.14
CA LYS A 223 34.91 13.81 6.30
C LYS A 223 33.41 13.84 6.04
N PHE A 224 32.73 14.94 6.38
CA PHE A 224 31.32 15.16 6.08
C PHE A 224 31.09 15.43 4.58
N LEU A 225 32.00 16.12 3.92
CA LEU A 225 32.01 16.32 2.47
C LEU A 225 32.40 15.04 1.69
N SER A 226 33.28 14.20 2.25
CA SER A 226 33.68 12.91 1.68
C SER A 226 32.68 11.77 1.91
N GLY A 227 31.81 11.90 2.92
CA GLY A 227 30.78 10.93 3.29
C GLY A 227 29.39 11.26 2.73
N ALA A 228 29.26 12.32 1.93
CA ALA A 228 28.03 12.60 1.22
C ALA A 228 27.81 11.51 0.14
N PRO A 229 26.63 10.87 0.09
CA PRO A 229 26.24 10.07 -1.06
C PRO A 229 26.27 10.95 -2.30
N THR A 230 26.83 10.37 -3.35
CA THR A 230 26.96 10.96 -4.68
C THR A 230 25.67 11.63 -5.14
N SER A 231 25.89 12.83 -5.67
CA SER A 231 24.98 13.76 -6.33
C SER A 231 24.26 13.18 -7.55
N LYS A 232 23.32 12.25 -7.33
CA LYS A 232 22.25 11.97 -8.31
C LYS A 232 20.82 12.01 -7.73
N GLY A 233 20.66 12.11 -6.41
CA GLY A 233 19.33 12.21 -5.76
C GLY A 233 18.84 13.62 -5.41
N ALA A 234 19.74 14.60 -5.28
CA ALA A 234 19.39 15.93 -4.77
C ALA A 234 18.92 16.94 -5.84
N ALA A 235 19.15 16.65 -7.13
CA ALA A 235 18.68 17.52 -8.22
C ALA A 235 17.16 17.42 -8.48
N VAL A 236 16.49 16.38 -7.97
CA VAL A 236 15.05 16.18 -8.17
C VAL A 236 14.23 16.83 -7.04
N ALA A 237 14.71 16.82 -5.80
CA ALA A 237 13.95 17.36 -4.67
C ALA A 237 13.95 18.91 -4.59
N GLY A 238 15.01 19.57 -5.09
CA GLY A 238 15.08 21.04 -5.13
C GLY A 238 14.25 21.69 -6.25
N SER A 239 13.99 20.96 -7.34
CA SER A 239 13.18 21.46 -8.47
C SER A 239 11.68 21.48 -8.12
N GLU A 240 11.20 20.52 -7.32
CA GLU A 240 9.79 20.44 -6.94
C GLU A 240 9.41 21.40 -5.82
N ALA A 241 10.30 21.68 -4.87
CA ALA A 241 10.07 22.68 -3.83
C ALA A 241 10.02 24.12 -4.38
N SER A 242 10.82 24.44 -5.42
CA SER A 242 10.80 25.75 -6.08
C SER A 242 9.57 25.94 -6.99
N ARG A 243 9.00 24.86 -7.55
CA ARG A 243 7.72 24.91 -8.29
C ARG A 243 6.50 25.01 -7.38
N ALA A 244 6.53 24.42 -6.18
CA ALA A 244 5.42 24.52 -5.23
C ALA A 244 5.23 25.93 -4.64
N ILE A 245 6.31 26.70 -4.49
CA ILE A 245 6.23 28.08 -3.96
C ILE A 245 5.75 29.08 -5.04
N LYS A 246 5.92 28.78 -6.34
CA LYS A 246 5.48 29.66 -7.43
C LYS A 246 4.02 29.46 -7.86
N CYS A 247 3.34 28.40 -7.36
CA CYS A 247 1.95 28.08 -7.72
C CYS A 247 0.92 28.47 -6.64
N ASN A 248 1.36 29.17 -5.57
CA ASN A 248 0.47 29.72 -4.53
C ASN A 248 0.33 31.26 -4.63
N ARG A 249 0.45 31.79 -5.85
CA ARG A 249 0.10 33.17 -6.19
C ARG A 249 -0.78 33.14 -7.44
N PHE A 250 -2.05 32.78 -7.24
CA PHE A 250 -3.26 33.35 -7.85
C PHE A 250 -4.46 32.85 -7.05
#